data_AF-A0AAD5R727-F1
#
_entry.id   AF-A0AAD5R727-F1
#
_cell.length_a   1.000
_cell.length_b   1.000
_cell.length_c   1.000
_cell.angle_alpha   90.00
_cell.angle_beta   90.00
_cell.angle_gamma   90.00
#
_symmetry.space_group_name_H-M   'P 1'
#
loop_
_entity.id
_entity.type
_entity.pdbx_description
1 polymer ?
#
loop_
_entity_poly.entity_id
_entity_poly.type
_entity_poly.pdbx_seq_one_letter_code
_entity_poly.pdbx_strand_id
1 'polypeptide(L)' 'MPNFSSTSLHDHAEYILVPVITAAIGVFGLLSNVAAIVAVRYNPALRNSFGVLCSSHCIANMGILLVYTFWIAPVTIL' A
#
# COMPACT_ATOMS: atom_id res chain seq x y z
N MET A 1 9.80 -23.07 -27.75
CA MET A 1 10.76 -23.16 -26.64
C MET A 1 11.06 -21.75 -26.20
N PRO A 2 10.71 -21.31 -24.98
CA PRO A 2 11.06 -19.96 -24.52
C PRO A 2 12.59 -19.83 -24.48
N ASN A 3 13.10 -18.71 -25.00
CA ASN A 3 14.54 -18.46 -25.06
C ASN A 3 15.05 -18.18 -23.65
N PHE A 4 16.00 -18.98 -23.16
CA PHE A 4 16.62 -18.88 -21.83
C PHE A 4 17.13 -17.45 -21.50
N SER A 5 17.50 -16.68 -22.51
CA SER A 5 17.94 -15.28 -22.41
C SER A 5 16.78 -14.30 -22.11
N SER A 6 15.56 -14.62 -22.52
CA SER A 6 14.38 -13.77 -22.28
C SER A 6 13.76 -13.98 -20.90
N THR A 7 13.89 -15.17 -20.33
CA THR A 7 13.42 -15.47 -18.96
C THR A 7 14.26 -14.75 -17.92
N SER A 8 15.58 -14.80 -18.00
CA SER A 8 16.47 -14.16 -17.00
C SER A 8 16.32 -12.63 -16.94
N LEU A 9 16.17 -11.97 -18.08
CA LEU A 9 15.93 -10.52 -18.11
C LEU A 9 14.57 -10.15 -17.49
N HIS A 10 13.55 -10.99 -17.67
CA HIS A 10 12.22 -10.80 -17.09
C HIS A 10 12.27 -10.97 -15.57
N ASP A 11 12.94 -12.03 -15.10
CA ASP A 11 13.13 -12.29 -13.67
C ASP A 11 13.81 -11.09 -12.99
N HIS A 12 14.92 -10.60 -13.55
CA HIS A 12 15.64 -9.44 -13.01
C HIS A 12 14.79 -8.16 -12.95
N ALA A 13 13.95 -7.93 -13.96
CA ALA A 13 13.05 -6.79 -13.96
C ALA A 13 11.98 -6.93 -12.87
N GLU A 14 11.41 -8.12 -12.67
CA GLU A 14 10.41 -8.38 -11.63
C GLU A 14 10.97 -8.21 -10.21
N TYR A 15 12.20 -8.67 -9.98
CA TYR A 15 12.91 -8.50 -8.69
C TYR A 15 13.05 -7.05 -8.25
N ILE A 16 13.14 -6.10 -9.19
CA ILE A 16 13.25 -4.67 -8.88
C ILE A 16 11.89 -4.00 -8.95
N LEU A 17 11.08 -4.34 -9.97
CA LEU A 17 9.79 -3.71 -10.20
C LEU A 17 8.87 -3.96 -9.00
N VAL A 18 8.63 -5.21 -8.63
CA VAL A 18 7.66 -5.62 -7.61
C VAL A 18 7.86 -4.87 -6.27
N PRO A 19 9.04 -4.85 -5.64
CA PRO A 19 9.22 -4.14 -4.38
C PRO A 19 9.05 -2.62 -4.52
N VAL A 20 9.45 -2.03 -5.66
CA VAL A 20 9.28 -0.59 -5.92
C VAL A 20 7.82 -0.20 -6.02
N ILE A 21 7.00 -0.93 -6.79
CA ILE A 21 5.55 -0.67 -6.87
C ILE A 21 4.88 -0.95 -5.52
N THR A 22 5.25 -2.02 -4.82
CA THR A 22 4.70 -2.31 -3.49
C THR A 22 5.00 -1.19 -2.49
N ALA A 23 6.23 -0.67 -2.47
CA ALA A 23 6.60 0.44 -1.61
C ALA A 23 5.86 1.74 -1.99
N ALA A 24 5.75 2.05 -3.29
CA ALA A 24 5.05 3.24 -3.77
C ALA A 24 3.56 3.21 -3.42
N ILE A 25 2.89 2.06 -3.63
CA ILE A 25 1.48 1.86 -3.27
C ILE A 25 1.31 1.90 -1.75
N GLY A 26 2.24 1.31 -1.00
CA GLY A 26 2.29 1.33 0.47
C GLY A 26 2.28 2.76 1.02
N VAL A 27 3.21 3.59 0.55
CA VAL A 27 3.35 5.00 0.98
C VAL A 27 2.15 5.84 0.54
N PHE A 28 1.72 5.74 -0.73
CA PHE A 28 0.58 6.49 -1.24
C PHE A 28 -0.71 6.12 -0.51
N GLY A 29 -0.94 4.84 -0.28
CA GLY A 29 -2.05 4.36 0.53
C GLY A 29 -2.00 4.92 1.93
N LEU A 30 -0.82 4.95 2.57
CA LEU A 30 -0.69 5.48 3.94
C LEU A 30 -1.11 6.95 4.02
N LEU A 31 -0.63 7.77 3.09
CA LEU A 31 -0.99 9.19 2.99
C LEU A 31 -2.48 9.39 2.74
N SER A 32 -3.08 8.61 1.83
CA SER A 32 -4.51 8.70 1.52
C SER A 32 -5.39 8.33 2.72
N ASN A 33 -5.04 7.29 3.48
CA ASN A 33 -5.80 6.91 4.67
C ASN A 33 -5.68 7.94 5.80
N VAL A 34 -4.49 8.53 5.99
CA VAL A 34 -4.31 9.63 6.95
C VAL A 34 -5.16 10.84 6.53
N ALA A 35 -5.13 11.22 5.26
CA ALA A 35 -5.96 12.32 4.73
C ALA A 35 -7.46 12.06 4.93
N ALA A 36 -7.92 10.83 4.70
CA ALA A 36 -9.32 10.44 4.93
C ALA A 36 -9.72 10.52 6.41
N ILE A 37 -8.86 10.03 7.32
CA ILE A 37 -9.09 10.14 8.77
C ILE A 37 -9.14 11.62 9.18
N VAL A 38 -8.20 12.44 8.71
CA VAL A 38 -8.18 13.89 8.98
C VAL A 38 -9.46 14.56 8.45
N ALA A 39 -9.87 14.27 7.22
CA ALA A 39 -11.08 14.83 6.64
C ALA A 39 -12.34 14.49 7.46
N VAL A 40 -12.47 13.24 7.93
CA VAL A 40 -13.58 12.81 8.80
C VAL A 40 -13.53 13.49 10.17
N ARG A 41 -12.33 13.75 10.72
CA ARG A 41 -12.18 14.41 12.03
C ARG A 41 -12.45 15.91 11.97
N TYR A 42 -12.06 16.58 10.88
CA TYR A 42 -12.23 18.02 10.71
C TYR A 42 -13.62 18.42 10.20
N ASN A 43 -14.35 17.54 9.51
CA ASN A 43 -15.72 17.82 9.10
C ASN A 43 -16.75 17.30 10.12
N PRO A 44 -17.37 18.18 10.94
CA PRO A 44 -18.41 17.76 11.90
C PRO A 44 -19.66 17.16 11.21
N ALA A 45 -19.91 17.53 9.94
CA ALA A 45 -20.97 16.92 9.12
C ALA A 45 -20.74 15.42 8.83
N LEU A 46 -19.51 14.93 8.92
CA LEU A 46 -19.15 13.53 8.69
C LEU A 46 -19.00 12.70 9.99
N ARG A 47 -19.20 13.28 11.18
CA ARG A 47 -19.19 12.54 12.48
C ARG A 47 -20.44 11.68 12.71
N ASN A 48 -21.04 11.17 11.64
CA ASN A 48 -22.12 10.20 11.68
C ASN A 48 -21.56 8.77 11.70
N SER A 49 -22.39 7.77 11.98
CA SER A 49 -22.01 6.34 11.99
C SER A 49 -21.28 5.91 10.71
N PHE A 50 -21.60 6.54 9.57
CA PHE A 50 -20.91 6.30 8.28
C PHE A 50 -19.44 6.75 8.29
N GLY A 51 -19.13 7.92 8.85
CA GLY A 51 -17.75 8.41 8.94
C GLY A 51 -16.90 7.61 9.94
N VAL A 52 -17.51 7.10 11.01
CA VAL A 52 -16.84 6.22 11.97
C VAL A 52 -16.50 4.87 11.34
N LEU A 53 -17.41 4.29 10.55
CA LEU A 53 -17.15 3.08 9.75
C LEU A 53 -15.98 3.30 8.77
N CYS A 54 -15.99 4.42 8.04
CA CYS A 54 -14.91 4.77 7.12
C CYS A 54 -13.57 4.97 7.84
N SER A 55 -13.58 5.58 9.03
CA SER A 55 -12.39 5.76 9.85
C SER A 55 -11.80 4.42 10.32
N SER A 56 -12.64 3.46 10.72
CA SER A 56 -12.17 2.11 11.09
C SER A 56 -11.51 1.41 9.91
N HIS A 57 -12.13 1.51 8.73
CA HIS A 57 -11.57 0.95 7.50
C HIS A 57 -10.22 1.58 7.14
N CYS A 58 -10.08 2.89 7.30
CA CYS A 58 -8.81 3.60 7.06
C CYS A 58 -7.73 3.22 8.07
N ILE A 59 -8.09 2.97 9.33
CA ILE A 59 -7.16 2.51 10.38
C ILE A 59 -6.67 1.09 10.09
N ALA A 60 -7.58 0.17 9.74
CA ALA A 60 -7.23 -1.18 9.32
C ALA A 60 -6.33 -1.16 8.07
N ASN A 61 -6.65 -0.28 7.11
CA ASN A 61 -5.87 -0.09 5.90
C ASN A 61 -4.47 0.47 6.21
N MET A 62 -4.31 1.40 7.16
CA MET A 62 -2.98 1.82 7.63
C MET A 62 -2.17 0.66 8.20
N GLY A 63 -2.78 -0.21 9.00
CA GLY A 63 -2.11 -1.38 9.57
C GLY A 63 -1.55 -2.31 8.50
N ILE A 64 -2.36 -2.67 7.50
CA ILE A 64 -1.91 -3.56 6.42
C ILE A 64 -0.88 -2.89 5.51
N LEU A 65 -1.01 -1.59 5.23
CA LEU A 65 -0.05 -0.84 4.43
C LEU A 65 1.32 -0.73 5.12
N LEU A 66 1.36 -0.59 6.45
CA LEU A 66 2.62 -0.66 7.21
C LEU A 66 3.31 -2.02 7.04
N VAL A 67 2.55 -3.12 7.11
CA VAL A 67 3.09 -4.47 6.88
C VAL A 67 3.61 -4.60 5.44
N TYR A 68 2.87 -4.12 4.44
CA TYR A 68 3.34 -4.17 3.06
C TYR A 68 4.63 -3.35 2.83
N THR A 69 4.73 -2.19 3.46
CA THR A 69 5.87 -1.28 3.27
C THR A 69 7.11 -1.72 4.04
N PHE A 70 6.95 -2.19 5.29
CA PHE A 70 8.08 -2.53 6.17
C PHE A 70 8.43 -4.02 6.19
N TRP A 71 7.55 -4.91 5.72
CA TRP A 71 7.78 -6.35 5.73
C TRP A 71 7.77 -6.96 4.34
N ILE A 72 6.71 -6.77 3.56
CA ILE A 72 6.60 -7.40 2.24
C ILE A 72 7.64 -6.86 1.27
N ALA A 73 7.81 -5.53 1.19
CA ALA A 73 8.78 -4.90 0.29
C ALA A 73 10.25 -5.34 0.52
N PRO A 74 10.78 -5.43 1.75
CA PRO A 74 12.13 -5.96 1.95
C PRO A 74 12.22 -7.48 1.74
N VAL A 75 11.16 -8.24 2.06
CA VAL A 75 11.13 -9.69 1.81
C VAL A 75 11.13 -10.03 0.31
N THR A 76 10.56 -9.18 -0.55
CA THR A 76 10.64 -9.36 -2.01
C THR A 76 12.01 -9.03 -2.61
N ILE A 77 12.88 -8.32 -1.87
CA ILE A 77 14.26 -8.01 -2.29
C ILE A 77 15.24 -9.08 -1.78
N LEU A 78 14.93 -9.74 -0.65
CA LEU A 78 15.77 -10.75 0.00
C LEU A 78 15.65 -12.12 -0.66
#